data_AF-A0A401IH48-F1
#
_entry.id   AF-A0A401IH48-F1
#
_cell.length_a   1.000
_cell.length_b   1.000
_cell.length_c   1.000
_cell.angle_alpha   90.00
_cell.angle_beta   90.00
_cell.angle_gamma   90.00
#
_symmetry.space_group_name_H-M   'P 1'
#
loop_
_entity.id
_entity.type
_entity.pdbx_description
1 polymer ?
#
loop_
_entity_poly.entity_id
_entity_poly.type
_entity_poly.pdbx_seq_one_letter_code
_entity_poly.pdbx_strand_id
1 'polypeptide(L)'
;MMSCELTKNETALFELLVLLIENYESLYYPLEKPTFQATLESLIHEFDVEKNTLVPILGSIETVNNILSGREKICKSQAEKLANFFNSLSSELSLIDEKFRDCL
;
A
#
# COMPACT_ATOMS: atom_id res chain seq x y z
N MET A 1 -23.69 11.23 -2.86
CA MET A 1 -24.95 10.52 -2.55
C MET A 1 -24.72 9.04 -2.79
N MET A 2 -24.56 8.26 -1.72
CA MET A 2 -24.79 6.80 -1.71
C MET A 2 -25.65 6.59 -0.47
N SER A 3 -26.95 6.59 -0.69
CA SER A 3 -27.93 6.42 0.37
C SER A 3 -28.11 4.94 0.64
N CYS A 4 -28.09 4.59 1.93
CA CYS A 4 -28.92 3.57 2.58
C CYS A 4 -28.48 2.11 2.50
N GLU A 5 -28.68 1.45 3.64
CA GLU A 5 -28.49 0.02 3.88
C GLU A 5 -28.97 -0.84 2.71
N LEU A 6 -28.08 -1.71 2.22
CA LEU A 6 -28.43 -2.70 1.20
C LEU A 6 -29.47 -3.66 1.80
N THR A 7 -30.56 -3.88 1.08
CA THR A 7 -31.46 -4.99 1.39
C THR A 7 -30.70 -6.31 1.24
N LYS A 8 -31.19 -7.38 1.89
CA LYS A 8 -30.54 -8.71 1.81
C LYS A 8 -30.26 -9.16 0.37
N ASN A 9 -31.15 -8.83 -0.56
CA ASN A 9 -30.98 -9.18 -1.97
C ASN A 9 -29.90 -8.32 -2.65
N GLU A 10 -29.85 -7.04 -2.33
CA GLU A 10 -28.81 -6.13 -2.86
C GLU A 10 -27.43 -6.49 -2.30
N THR A 11 -27.33 -6.89 -1.03
CA THR A 11 -26.08 -7.42 -0.45
C THR A 11 -25.65 -8.70 -1.16
N ALA A 12 -26.57 -9.66 -1.36
CA ALA A 12 -26.25 -10.91 -2.05
C ALA A 12 -25.80 -10.68 -3.50
N LEU A 13 -26.42 -9.73 -4.21
CA LEU A 13 -26.01 -9.33 -5.55
C LEU A 13 -24.64 -8.63 -5.55
N PHE A 14 -24.38 -7.77 -4.56
CA PHE A 14 -23.10 -7.11 -4.41
C PHE A 14 -21.98 -8.10 -4.11
N GLU A 15 -22.18 -9.02 -3.16
CA GLU A 15 -21.23 -10.10 -2.85
C GLU A 15 -20.96 -10.97 -4.07
N LEU A 16 -22.01 -11.33 -4.82
CA LEU A 16 -21.85 -12.09 -6.07
C LEU A 16 -21.03 -11.30 -7.11
N LEU A 17 -21.29 -10.00 -7.26
CA LEU A 17 -20.55 -9.15 -8.19
C LEU A 17 -19.06 -9.07 -7.80
N VAL A 18 -18.76 -8.83 -6.53
CA VAL A 18 -17.39 -8.82 -6.00
C VAL A 18 -16.71 -10.15 -6.30
N LEU A 19 -17.37 -11.27 -5.98
CA LEU A 19 -16.83 -12.60 -6.22
C LEU A 19 -16.53 -12.86 -7.70
N LEU A 20 -17.42 -12.40 -8.59
CA LEU A 20 -17.21 -12.57 -10.03
C LEU A 20 -16.02 -11.74 -10.55
N ILE A 21 -15.86 -10.52 -10.04
CA ILE A 21 -14.71 -9.66 -10.37
C ILE A 21 -13.42 -10.31 -9.88
N GLU A 22 -13.35 -10.70 -8.60
CA GLU A 22 -12.16 -11.33 -8.03
C GLU A 22 -11.78 -12.62 -8.77
N ASN A 23 -12.76 -13.46 -9.12
CA ASN A 23 -12.49 -14.67 -9.91
C ASN A 23 -12.00 -14.34 -11.33
N TYR A 24 -12.61 -13.36 -12.00
CA TYR A 24 -12.19 -12.95 -13.33
C TYR A 24 -10.76 -12.38 -13.32
N GLU A 25 -10.45 -11.50 -12.37
CA GLU A 25 -9.11 -10.94 -12.18
C GLU A 25 -8.10 -12.05 -11.86
N SER A 26 -8.44 -12.98 -10.96
CA SER A 26 -7.55 -14.09 -10.63
C SER A 26 -7.22 -14.98 -11.83
N LEU A 27 -8.18 -15.21 -12.73
CA LEU A 27 -8.00 -16.06 -13.91
C LEU A 27 -7.26 -15.35 -15.06
N TYR A 28 -7.53 -14.06 -15.29
CA TYR A 28 -7.04 -13.34 -16.47
C TYR A 28 -5.97 -12.29 -16.18
N TYR A 29 -5.91 -11.78 -14.95
CA TYR A 29 -4.98 -10.74 -14.48
C TYR A 29 -4.34 -11.13 -13.14
N PRO A 30 -3.62 -12.28 -13.07
CA PRO A 30 -2.98 -12.69 -11.84
C PRO A 30 -1.99 -11.61 -11.39
N LEU A 31 -2.27 -11.00 -10.24
CA LEU A 31 -1.36 -10.05 -9.63
C LEU A 31 -0.14 -10.81 -9.15
N GLU A 32 1.00 -10.58 -9.80
CA GLU A 32 2.28 -11.04 -9.28
C GLU A 32 2.51 -10.41 -7.91
N LYS A 33 3.04 -11.19 -6.95
CA LYS A 33 3.42 -10.62 -5.66
C LYS A 33 4.43 -9.51 -5.94
N PRO A 34 4.13 -8.26 -5.54
CA PRO A 34 5.04 -7.17 -5.82
C PRO A 34 6.36 -7.48 -5.13
N THR A 35 7.44 -7.30 -5.88
CA THR A 35 8.76 -7.39 -5.29
C THR A 35 8.93 -6.26 -4.29
N PHE A 36 9.75 -6.49 -3.24
CA PHE A 36 10.00 -5.45 -2.24
C PHE A 36 10.43 -4.12 -2.89
N GLN A 37 11.19 -4.18 -3.97
CA GLN A 37 11.63 -3.01 -4.73
C GLN A 37 10.46 -2.27 -5.36
N ALA A 38 9.57 -2.98 -6.07
CA ALA A 38 8.40 -2.38 -6.70
C ALA A 38 7.46 -1.74 -5.67
N THR A 39 7.26 -2.40 -4.53
CA THR A 39 6.49 -1.83 -3.41
C THR A 39 7.15 -0.56 -2.87
N LEU A 40 8.47 -0.58 -2.65
CA LEU A 40 9.20 0.57 -2.14
C LEU A 40 9.22 1.75 -3.13
N GLU A 41 9.39 1.48 -4.43
CA GLU A 41 9.31 2.50 -5.48
C GLU A 41 7.92 3.13 -5.54
N SER A 42 6.87 2.31 -5.44
CA SER A 42 5.49 2.80 -5.40
C SER A 42 5.25 3.69 -4.18
N LEU A 43 5.75 3.30 -3.00
CA LEU A 43 5.64 4.13 -1.80
C LEU A 43 6.41 5.44 -1.92
N ILE A 44 7.64 5.40 -2.45
CA ILE A 44 8.44 6.61 -2.68
C ILE A 44 7.71 7.58 -3.62
N HIS A 45 7.09 7.05 -4.68
CA HIS A 45 6.33 7.83 -5.63
C HIS A 45 5.04 8.40 -5.02
N GLU A 46 4.26 7.58 -4.30
CA GLU A 46 2.98 7.98 -3.70
C GLU A 46 3.15 9.06 -2.62
N PHE A 47 4.21 8.96 -1.81
CA PHE A 47 4.49 9.89 -0.72
C PHE A 47 5.47 11.01 -1.09
N ASP A 48 5.85 11.14 -2.37
CA ASP A 48 6.84 12.11 -2.89
C ASP A 48 8.13 12.16 -2.04
N VAL A 49 8.61 10.99 -1.60
CA VAL A 49 9.75 10.88 -0.69
C VAL A 49 11.05 10.95 -1.48
N GLU A 50 11.87 11.97 -1.23
CA GLU A 50 13.21 12.00 -1.81
C GLU A 50 14.09 10.83 -1.32
N LYS A 51 14.88 10.25 -2.23
CA LYS A 51 15.83 9.17 -1.91
C LYS A 51 16.83 9.57 -0.81
N ASN A 52 17.14 10.86 -0.71
CA ASN A 52 18.02 11.42 0.31
C ASN A 52 17.46 11.27 1.73
N THR A 53 16.13 11.29 1.88
CA THR A 53 15.43 11.10 3.16
C THR A 53 15.55 9.66 3.68
N LEU A 54 15.78 8.70 2.78
CA LEU A 54 15.98 7.29 3.13
C LEU A 54 17.42 6.97 3.54
N VAL A 55 18.39 7.86 3.26
CA VAL A 55 19.80 7.72 3.65
C VAL A 55 19.99 7.52 5.17
N PRO A 56 19.38 8.32 6.07
CA PRO A 56 19.52 8.09 7.50
C PRO A 56 18.90 6.77 7.99
N ILE A 57 17.99 6.17 7.21
CA ILE A 57 17.33 4.90 7.56
C ILE A 57 18.15 3.70 7.07
N LEU A 58 18.64 3.77 5.83
CA LEU A 58 19.31 2.68 5.12
C LEU A 58 20.84 2.73 5.21
N GLY A 59 21.41 3.90 5.54
CA GLY A 59 22.83 4.11 5.85
C GLY A 59 23.55 5.00 4.83
N SER A 60 23.39 4.74 3.53
CA SER A 60 24.06 5.50 2.47
C SER A 60 23.18 5.62 1.23
N ILE A 61 23.41 6.65 0.41
CA ILE A 61 22.68 6.86 -0.85
C ILE A 61 22.95 5.73 -1.86
N GLU A 62 24.13 5.14 -1.82
CA GLU A 62 24.51 4.02 -2.68
C GLU A 62 23.74 2.75 -2.29
N THR A 63 23.60 2.50 -0.99
CA THR A 63 22.76 1.42 -0.45
C THR A 63 21.29 1.62 -0.83
N VAL A 64 20.76 2.85 -0.74
CA VAL A 64 19.38 3.15 -1.18
C VAL A 64 19.19 2.79 -2.66
N ASN A 65 20.09 3.24 -3.53
CA ASN A 65 20.00 2.94 -4.96
C ASN A 65 20.18 1.45 -5.27
N ASN A 66 21.05 0.74 -4.55
CA ASN A 66 21.23 -0.71 -4.71
C ASN A 66 19.99 -1.50 -4.26
N ILE A 67 19.33 -1.08 -3.19
CA ILE A 67 18.08 -1.69 -2.72
C ILE A 67 16.96 -1.45 -3.74
N LEU A 68 16.80 -0.22 -4.25
CA LEU A 68 15.80 0.11 -5.28
C LEU A 68 16.07 -0.66 -6.58
N SER A 69 17.34 -0.79 -6.97
CA SER A 69 17.72 -1.60 -8.15
C SER A 69 17.65 -3.11 -7.91
N GLY A 70 17.31 -3.56 -6.69
CA GLY A 70 17.22 -4.97 -6.32
C GLY A 70 18.55 -5.72 -6.22
N ARG A 71 19.69 -5.01 -6.24
CA ARG A 71 21.03 -5.59 -6.11
C ARG A 71 21.37 -5.99 -4.68
N GLU A 72 20.74 -5.35 -3.70
CA GLU A 72 21.01 -5.55 -2.28
C GLU A 72 19.72 -5.82 -1.51
N LYS A 73 19.79 -6.75 -0.54
CA LYS A 73 18.65 -7.09 0.33
C LYS A 73 18.74 -6.28 1.62
N ILE A 74 17.58 -5.87 2.14
CA ILE A 74 17.50 -5.21 3.44
C ILE A 74 17.59 -6.22 4.59
N CYS A 75 18.18 -5.79 5.71
CA CYS A 75 18.12 -6.55 6.94
C CYS A 75 16.81 -6.25 7.71
N LYS A 76 16.45 -7.10 8.66
CA LYS A 76 15.20 -6.97 9.43
C LYS A 76 15.09 -5.62 10.16
N SER A 77 16.19 -5.13 10.74
CA SER A 77 16.20 -3.85 11.45
C SER A 77 16.04 -2.64 10.52
N GLN A 78 16.54 -2.71 9.28
CA GLN A 78 16.26 -1.71 8.25
C GLN A 78 14.79 -1.76 7.82
N ALA A 79 14.23 -2.96 7.64
CA ALA A 79 12.81 -3.16 7.31
C ALA A 79 11.89 -2.53 8.36
N GLU A 80 12.17 -2.75 9.64
CA GLU A 80 11.39 -2.20 10.76
C GLU A 80 11.45 -0.66 10.79
N LYS A 81 12.64 -0.06 10.59
CA LYS A 81 12.76 1.40 10.52
C LYS A 81 12.01 1.99 9.33
N LEU A 82 12.06 1.32 8.18
CA LEU A 82 11.35 1.73 6.97
C LEU A 82 9.83 1.66 7.17
N ALA A 83 9.35 0.58 7.78
CA ALA A 83 7.93 0.42 8.12
C ALA A 83 7.46 1.52 9.08
N ASN A 84 8.24 1.85 10.12
CA ASN A 84 7.90 2.93 11.03
C ASN A 84 7.84 4.31 10.33
N PHE A 85 8.77 4.57 9.41
CA PHE A 85 8.78 5.80 8.62
C PHE A 85 7.52 5.92 7.75
N PHE A 86 7.22 4.90 6.93
CA PHE A 86 6.03 4.94 6.07
C PHE A 86 4.72 4.90 6.87
N ASN A 87 4.66 4.22 8.01
CA ASN A 87 3.47 4.26 8.88
C ASN A 87 3.21 5.66 9.45
N SER A 88 4.25 6.44 9.75
CA SER A 88 4.08 7.84 10.17
C SER A 88 3.51 8.71 9.05
N LEU A 89 3.95 8.51 7.80
CA LEU A 89 3.40 9.19 6.62
C LEU A 89 1.98 8.71 6.27
N SER A 90 1.69 7.43 6.48
CA SER A 90 0.34 6.88 6.30
C SER A 90 -0.62 7.39 7.36
N SER A 91 -0.15 7.73 8.57
CA SER A 91 -0.99 8.37 9.58
C SER A 91 -1.41 9.79 9.18
N GLU A 92 -0.65 10.46 8.31
CA GLU A 92 -1.06 11.71 7.66
C GLU A 92 -2.16 11.48 6.60
N LEU A 93 -2.24 10.29 6.01
CA LEU A 93 -3.38 9.87 5.18
C LEU A 93 -4.63 9.50 6.03
N SER A 94 -4.55 9.53 7.37
CA SER A 94 -5.72 9.36 8.25
C SER A 94 -6.70 10.53 8.18
N LEU A 95 -6.42 11.58 7.40
CA LEU A 95 -7.42 12.60 7.01
C LEU A 95 -8.23 12.21 5.76
N ILE A 96 -8.25 10.93 5.44
CA ILE A 96 -9.41 10.25 4.86
C ILE A 96 -9.71 9.16 5.89
N ASP A 97 -10.39 9.44 7.01
CA ASP A 97 -11.81 9.74 6.97
C ASP A 97 -12.35 10.18 8.36
N GLU A 98 -12.24 11.47 8.70
CA GLU A 98 -13.16 12.05 9.70
C GLU A 98 -14.61 12.09 9.18
N LYS A 99 -14.85 11.72 7.91
CA LYS A 99 -16.19 11.54 7.33
C LYS A 99 -16.84 10.17 7.64
N PHE A 100 -16.09 9.19 8.14
CA PHE A 100 -16.60 7.85 8.49
C PHE A 100 -16.87 7.72 9.99
N ARG A 101 -16.43 8.68 10.82
CA ARG A 101 -16.64 8.62 12.27
C ARG A 101 -18.02 9.12 12.70
N ASP A 102 -18.71 9.87 11.85
CA ASP A 102 -20.12 10.24 12.05
C ASP A 102 -21.10 9.13 11.60
N CYS A 103 -20.59 7.92 11.32
CA CYS A 103 -21.37 6.81 10.78
C CYS A 103 -21.37 5.53 11.67
N LEU A 104 -21.08 5.66 12.98
CA LEU A 104 -21.14 4.57 13.98
C LEU A 104 -22.29 4.76 14.97
#